data_AF-A0A168L0H7-F1
#
_entry.id   AF-A0A168L0H7-F1
#
_cell.length_a   1.000
_cell.length_b   1.000
_cell.length_c   1.000
_cell.angle_alpha   90.00
_cell.angle_beta   90.00
_cell.angle_gamma   90.00
#
_symmetry.space_group_name_H-M   'P 1'
#
loop_
_entity.id
_entity.type
_entity.pdbx_description
1 polymer ?
#
loop_
_entity_poly.entity_id
_entity_poly.type
_entity_poly.pdbx_seq_one_letter_code
_entity_poly.pdbx_strand_id
1 'polypeptide(L)'
;MAKEDDFEACIDEDMTRAILRIEQEQMERIQHLREEDSADDDGLISKQAQRLDIHSSSASSPVFQISLLDQNSSESFAVPLEQQTPLLTLKEATLSKEASKKGRLPKALKIIPSLPNWDEILLLTEPSSWTSQATCEVTRLFLANVKATQTKHYFQFVLLHAVRNNLAQSANGQLDPALYNALKKALACNPALFMKGLLFPLCESNTCTVAEACILANVLGQVKIPALQSATALLRLSEQLFTLPICILVQVFVQKRQALPYRVVDTLTFKYFCQREGSLQQLPIMWYQSLLIFTQSYSIDMVPTQKQALLALIQRMTRNDELSILIEKTIKAAIKSSDQELEADDSDDTVACNEDTDSEHDADGMLID
;
A
#
# COMPACT_ATOMS: atom_id res chain seq x y z
N MET A 1 6.41 26.20 27.98
CA MET A 1 7.37 25.21 27.47
C MET A 1 7.20 23.95 28.31
N ALA A 2 6.17 23.17 27.98
CA ALA A 2 5.84 21.88 28.59
C ALA A 2 5.82 20.86 27.45
N LYS A 3 6.43 19.70 27.72
CA LYS A 3 6.89 18.69 26.75
C LYS A 3 5.74 17.87 26.17
N GLU A 4 5.89 17.53 24.90
CA GLU A 4 5.06 16.69 24.05
C GLU A 4 5.26 15.19 24.35
N ASP A 5 5.11 14.77 25.61
CA ASP A 5 5.22 13.35 26.02
C ASP A 5 3.88 12.89 26.60
N ASP A 6 2.89 12.57 25.76
CA ASP A 6 1.67 11.83 26.16
C ASP A 6 0.96 11.10 24.99
N PHE A 7 1.51 11.11 23.77
CA PHE A 7 0.85 10.50 22.59
C PHE A 7 1.14 8.99 22.43
N GLU A 8 1.98 8.40 23.29
CA GLU A 8 2.66 7.13 22.99
C GLU A 8 2.25 5.93 23.88
N ALA A 9 1.15 6.02 24.65
CA ALA A 9 0.74 4.97 25.58
C ALA A 9 -0.72 4.50 25.50
N CYS A 10 -1.46 4.78 24.43
CA CYS A 10 -2.85 4.28 24.31
C CYS A 10 -3.18 3.81 22.89
N ILE A 11 -2.66 2.66 22.50
CA ILE A 11 -3.46 1.72 21.71
C ILE A 11 -4.11 0.83 22.76
N ASP A 12 -5.30 1.24 23.18
CA ASP A 12 -6.09 0.61 24.25
C ASP A 12 -6.14 -0.91 24.06
N GLU A 13 -5.87 -1.70 25.11
CA GLU A 13 -5.98 -3.16 25.06
C GLU A 13 -7.39 -3.60 24.63
N ASP A 14 -8.40 -2.77 24.92
CA ASP A 14 -9.78 -2.96 24.50
C ASP A 14 -9.97 -2.74 23.00
N MET A 15 -9.26 -1.79 22.38
CA MET A 15 -9.25 -1.62 20.92
C MET A 15 -8.57 -2.80 20.25
N THR A 16 -7.48 -3.32 20.83
CA THR A 16 -6.79 -4.51 20.32
C THR A 16 -7.67 -5.76 20.42
N ARG A 17 -8.39 -5.96 21.53
CA ARG A 17 -9.35 -7.06 21.70
C ARG A 17 -10.56 -6.93 20.76
N ALA A 18 -11.04 -5.71 20.52
CA ALA A 18 -12.12 -5.46 19.56
C ALA A 18 -11.66 -5.76 18.12
N ILE A 19 -10.42 -5.40 17.77
CA ILE A 19 -9.82 -5.74 16.47
C ILE A 19 -9.75 -7.26 16.29
N LEU A 20 -9.27 -8.01 17.29
CA LEU A 20 -9.18 -9.48 17.23
C LEU A 20 -10.57 -10.16 17.08
N ARG A 21 -11.61 -9.62 17.74
CA ARG A 21 -12.99 -10.13 17.56
C ARG A 21 -13.53 -9.86 16.16
N ILE A 22 -13.31 -8.66 15.63
CA ILE A 22 -13.71 -8.31 14.27
C ILE A 22 -12.96 -9.18 13.26
N GLU A 23 -11.67 -9.45 13.48
CA GLU A 23 -10.88 -10.34 12.62
C GLU A 23 -11.42 -11.77 12.61
N GLN A 24 -11.82 -12.31 13.77
CA GLN A 24 -12.40 -13.64 13.87
C GLN A 24 -13.75 -13.73 13.14
N GLU A 25 -14.63 -12.74 13.32
CA GLU A 25 -15.91 -12.69 12.60
C GLU A 25 -15.74 -12.53 11.08
N GLN A 26 -14.74 -11.78 10.63
CA GLN A 26 -14.47 -11.60 9.20
C GLN A 26 -13.87 -12.86 8.57
N MET A 27 -13.00 -13.58 9.29
CA MET A 27 -12.46 -14.88 8.86
C MET A 27 -13.57 -15.93 8.72
N GLU A 28 -14.46 -16.01 9.70
CA GLU A 28 -15.62 -16.92 9.66
C GLU A 28 -16.56 -16.59 8.49
N ARG A 29 -16.79 -15.31 8.20
CA ARG A 29 -17.59 -14.88 7.04
C ARG A 29 -16.93 -15.20 5.70
N ILE A 30 -15.62 -14.99 5.56
CA ILE A 30 -14.89 -15.34 4.33
C ILE A 30 -14.88 -16.86 4.12
N GLN A 31 -14.79 -17.64 5.21
CA GLN A 31 -14.89 -19.09 5.12
C GLN A 31 -16.30 -19.53 4.72
N HIS A 32 -17.35 -18.93 5.29
CA HIS A 32 -18.73 -19.19 4.89
C HIS A 32 -19.00 -18.86 3.42
N LEU A 33 -18.52 -17.72 2.93
CA LEU A 33 -18.64 -17.34 1.53
C LEU A 33 -17.91 -18.32 0.60
N ARG A 34 -16.76 -18.87 1.02
CA ARG A 34 -16.05 -19.91 0.27
C ARG A 34 -16.78 -21.25 0.28
N GLU A 35 -17.46 -21.59 1.37
CA GLU A 35 -18.27 -22.81 1.50
C GLU A 35 -19.59 -22.69 0.71
N GLU A 36 -20.19 -21.50 0.65
CA GLU A 36 -21.34 -21.18 -0.21
C GLU A 36 -20.95 -21.24 -1.69
N ASP A 37 -19.82 -20.62 -2.08
CA ASP A 37 -19.31 -20.68 -3.46
C ASP A 37 -18.95 -22.12 -3.87
N SER A 38 -18.43 -22.97 -2.96
CA SER A 38 -18.15 -24.38 -3.28
C SER A 38 -19.42 -25.22 -3.39
N ALA A 39 -20.44 -24.93 -2.60
CA ALA A 39 -21.74 -25.60 -2.68
C ALA A 39 -22.48 -25.25 -3.99
N ASP A 40 -22.35 -24.01 -4.46
CA ASP A 40 -22.89 -23.56 -5.72
C ASP A 40 -22.14 -24.16 -6.93
N ASP A 41 -20.81 -24.31 -6.86
CA ASP A 41 -20.00 -24.97 -7.90
C ASP A 41 -20.26 -26.49 -7.95
N ASP A 42 -20.38 -27.18 -6.82
CA ASP A 42 -20.75 -28.61 -6.78
C ASP A 42 -22.17 -28.86 -7.31
N GLY A 43 -23.08 -27.90 -7.08
CA GLY A 43 -24.42 -27.89 -7.64
C GLY A 43 -24.43 -27.66 -9.16
N LEU A 44 -23.51 -26.83 -9.67
CA LEU A 44 -23.35 -26.54 -11.10
C LEU A 44 -22.69 -27.72 -11.83
N ILE A 45 -21.66 -28.32 -11.22
CA ILE A 45 -20.96 -29.51 -11.72
C ILE A 45 -21.89 -30.71 -11.73
N SER A 46 -22.72 -30.92 -10.70
CA SER A 46 -23.74 -31.99 -10.67
C SER A 46 -24.82 -31.79 -11.75
N LYS A 47 -25.25 -30.54 -12.00
CA LYS A 47 -26.22 -30.21 -13.07
C LYS A 47 -25.63 -30.31 -14.47
N GLN A 48 -24.33 -30.05 -14.65
CA GLN A 48 -23.62 -30.29 -15.92
C GLN A 48 -23.33 -31.78 -16.15
N ALA A 49 -23.01 -32.54 -15.11
CA ALA A 49 -22.83 -33.99 -15.18
C ALA A 49 -24.15 -34.71 -15.53
N GLN A 50 -25.29 -34.30 -14.98
CA GLN A 50 -26.61 -34.83 -15.37
C GLN A 50 -27.05 -34.43 -16.79
N ARG A 51 -26.50 -33.34 -17.36
CA ARG A 51 -26.76 -32.93 -18.75
C ARG A 51 -25.93 -33.72 -19.77
N LEU A 52 -24.95 -34.50 -19.34
CA LEU A 52 -24.05 -35.26 -20.22
C LEU A 52 -24.38 -36.75 -20.33
N ASP A 53 -25.54 -37.20 -19.84
CA ASP A 53 -26.03 -38.56 -20.11
C ASP A 53 -26.61 -38.69 -21.52
N ILE A 54 -25.76 -38.94 -22.51
CA ILE A 54 -26.11 -39.65 -23.75
C ILE A 54 -25.01 -40.66 -24.11
N HIS A 55 -25.34 -41.93 -23.86
CA HIS A 55 -24.97 -43.16 -24.56
C HIS A 55 -23.54 -43.40 -25.05
N SER A 56 -22.97 -44.47 -24.48
CA SER A 56 -21.97 -45.36 -25.05
C SER A 56 -22.04 -45.51 -26.58
N SER A 57 -20.96 -45.18 -27.28
CA SER A 57 -20.45 -45.97 -28.42
C SER A 57 -19.09 -45.45 -28.91
N SER A 58 -18.31 -46.40 -29.40
CA SER A 58 -16.92 -46.37 -29.87
C SER A 58 -16.61 -45.38 -31.00
N ALA A 59 -15.41 -44.75 -30.99
CA ALA A 59 -14.39 -44.86 -32.06
C ALA A 59 -13.22 -43.84 -31.94
N SER A 60 -12.00 -44.38 -32.09
CA SER A 60 -10.76 -43.82 -32.69
C SER A 60 -10.08 -42.53 -32.15
N SER A 61 -8.99 -42.76 -31.39
CA SER A 61 -7.58 -42.25 -31.46
C SER A 61 -7.20 -40.97 -32.25
N PRO A 62 -6.03 -40.30 -31.99
CA PRO A 62 -4.91 -40.77 -31.15
C PRO A 62 -4.31 -39.76 -30.13
N VAL A 63 -3.79 -40.37 -29.06
CA VAL A 63 -2.82 -39.81 -28.12
C VAL A 63 -1.41 -39.99 -28.71
N PHE A 64 -0.65 -38.90 -28.82
CA PHE A 64 0.82 -38.94 -28.94
C PHE A 64 1.39 -38.71 -27.52
N GLN A 65 1.75 -39.75 -26.77
CA GLN A 65 3.08 -40.38 -26.68
C GLN A 65 4.19 -39.45 -26.14
N ILE A 66 4.38 -39.44 -24.82
CA ILE A 66 5.69 -39.14 -24.20
C ILE A 66 6.38 -40.48 -24.00
N SER A 67 7.44 -40.71 -24.78
CA SER A 67 8.26 -41.91 -24.69
C SER A 67 9.25 -41.77 -23.52
N LEU A 68 9.17 -42.70 -22.56
CA LEU A 68 10.30 -43.10 -21.74
C LEU A 68 11.35 -43.75 -22.67
N LEU A 69 12.54 -43.15 -22.77
CA LEU A 69 13.81 -43.84 -23.03
C LEU A 69 14.74 -43.39 -21.90
N ASP A 70 14.95 -44.21 -20.89
CA ASP A 70 15.90 -45.33 -20.81
C ASP A 70 17.35 -44.87 -20.58
N GLN A 71 17.91 -45.45 -19.52
CA GLN A 71 19.22 -45.18 -18.96
C GLN A 71 20.25 -45.98 -19.75
N ASN A 72 21.31 -45.33 -20.26
CA ASN A 72 22.70 -45.78 -20.20
C ASN A 72 23.59 -45.04 -21.21
N SER A 73 24.23 -43.98 -20.75
CA SER A 73 25.53 -43.53 -21.27
C SER A 73 26.21 -42.65 -20.22
N SER A 74 26.93 -43.28 -19.28
CA SER A 74 28.32 -43.59 -19.60
C SER A 74 29.33 -42.46 -19.74
N GLU A 75 29.03 -41.18 -19.58
CA GLU A 75 30.05 -40.13 -19.73
C GLU A 75 30.00 -39.11 -18.59
N SER A 76 30.98 -39.25 -17.70
CA SER A 76 31.35 -38.33 -16.64
C SER A 76 31.74 -36.97 -17.21
N PHE A 77 30.81 -36.02 -17.25
CA PHE A 77 31.17 -34.60 -17.30
C PHE A 77 31.49 -34.13 -15.88
N ALA A 78 32.75 -34.37 -15.49
CA ALA A 78 33.36 -33.76 -14.33
C ALA A 78 33.36 -32.24 -14.49
N VAL A 79 32.61 -31.55 -13.63
CA VAL A 79 32.71 -30.10 -13.46
C VAL A 79 34.14 -29.79 -12.98
N PRO A 80 34.91 -28.90 -13.64
CA PRO A 80 36.27 -28.58 -13.22
C PRO A 80 36.32 -28.06 -11.78
N LEU A 81 37.17 -28.68 -10.97
CA LEU A 81 37.27 -28.55 -9.50
C LEU A 81 37.87 -27.22 -8.99
N GLU A 82 37.89 -26.14 -9.77
CA GLU A 82 38.59 -24.90 -9.39
C GLU A 82 37.69 -23.74 -8.91
N GLN A 83 36.37 -23.95 -8.78
CA GLN A 83 35.44 -22.93 -8.26
C GLN A 83 34.70 -23.33 -6.97
N GLN A 84 34.99 -24.51 -6.41
CA GLN A 84 34.30 -25.01 -5.20
C GLN A 84 34.86 -24.46 -3.88
N THR A 85 36.05 -23.87 -3.89
CA THR A 85 36.69 -23.34 -2.69
C THR A 85 36.11 -22.00 -2.16
N PRO A 86 35.61 -21.04 -2.97
CA PRO A 86 34.92 -19.86 -2.44
C PRO A 86 33.45 -20.10 -2.04
N LEU A 87 32.81 -21.20 -2.50
CA LEU A 87 31.39 -21.47 -2.29
C LEU A 87 31.08 -22.06 -0.90
N LEU A 88 31.94 -22.93 -0.37
CA LEU A 88 31.80 -23.45 1.00
C LEU A 88 32.10 -22.37 2.05
N THR A 89 33.07 -21.50 1.79
CA THR A 89 33.40 -20.37 2.68
C THR A 89 32.26 -19.35 2.78
N LEU A 90 31.46 -19.17 1.72
CA LEU A 90 30.28 -18.31 1.73
C LEU A 90 29.16 -18.89 2.59
N LYS A 91 28.88 -20.19 2.49
CA LYS A 91 27.87 -20.88 3.30
C LYS A 91 28.24 -20.91 4.78
N GLU A 92 29.51 -21.13 5.11
CA GLU A 92 29.99 -21.11 6.49
C GLU A 92 30.06 -19.69 7.09
N ALA A 93 30.31 -18.67 6.27
CA ALA A 93 30.36 -17.28 6.70
C ALA A 93 28.97 -16.63 6.88
N THR A 94 27.95 -17.07 6.14
CA THR A 94 26.55 -16.61 6.31
C THR A 94 25.84 -17.31 7.46
N LEU A 95 26.18 -18.57 7.75
CA LEU A 95 25.65 -19.36 8.87
C LEU A 95 26.38 -19.11 10.20
N SER A 96 27.59 -18.56 10.19
CA SER A 96 28.29 -18.25 11.43
C SER A 96 27.57 -17.13 12.19
N LYS A 97 26.80 -17.55 13.21
CA LYS A 97 26.22 -16.76 14.32
C LYS A 97 27.13 -15.63 14.86
N GLU A 98 28.43 -15.69 14.59
CA GLU A 98 29.44 -14.75 15.07
C GLU A 98 29.69 -13.54 14.15
N ALA A 99 29.45 -13.64 12.83
CA ALA A 99 29.67 -12.51 11.90
C ALA A 99 28.63 -11.39 12.12
N SER A 100 27.38 -11.77 12.40
CA SER A 100 26.29 -10.84 12.76
C SER A 100 26.48 -10.17 14.12
N LYS A 101 27.24 -10.77 15.06
CA LYS A 101 27.52 -10.14 16.37
C LYS A 101 28.52 -8.99 16.28
N LYS A 102 29.31 -8.90 15.21
CA LYS A 102 30.39 -7.90 15.07
C LYS A 102 30.16 -6.86 13.96
N GLY A 103 29.00 -6.86 13.30
CA GLY A 103 28.65 -5.87 12.26
C GLY A 103 29.57 -5.87 11.03
N ARG A 104 30.31 -6.97 10.78
CA ARG A 104 31.23 -7.06 9.65
C ARG A 104 30.73 -8.10 8.65
N LEU A 105 30.15 -7.61 7.56
CA LEU A 105 29.83 -8.42 6.39
C LEU A 105 31.11 -8.99 5.76
N PRO A 106 31.14 -10.30 5.41
CA PRO A 106 32.19 -10.90 4.60
C PRO A 106 32.46 -10.10 3.31
N LYS A 107 33.73 -10.02 2.90
CA LYS A 107 34.14 -9.30 1.68
C LYS A 107 33.41 -9.81 0.44
N ALA A 108 33.15 -11.12 0.38
CA ALA A 108 32.44 -11.75 -0.73
C ALA A 108 30.98 -11.27 -0.84
N LEU A 109 30.29 -10.98 0.27
CA LEU A 109 28.94 -10.41 0.21
C LEU A 109 28.97 -8.94 -0.26
N LYS A 110 30.05 -8.20 0.04
CA LYS A 110 30.21 -6.78 -0.33
C LYS A 110 30.28 -6.54 -1.83
N ILE A 111 30.76 -7.51 -2.60
CA ILE A 111 30.92 -7.38 -4.05
C ILE A 111 29.65 -7.75 -4.83
N ILE A 112 28.67 -8.42 -4.20
CA ILE A 112 27.50 -8.98 -4.89
C ILE A 112 26.75 -7.95 -5.75
N PRO A 113 26.42 -6.73 -5.29
CA PRO A 113 25.67 -5.76 -6.11
C PRO A 113 26.43 -5.28 -7.35
N SER A 114 27.75 -5.47 -7.37
CA SER A 114 28.59 -5.10 -8.52
C SER A 114 28.59 -6.17 -9.61
N LEU A 115 28.17 -7.40 -9.30
CA LEU A 115 28.19 -8.52 -10.24
C LEU A 115 26.98 -8.47 -11.20
N PRO A 116 27.12 -9.01 -12.43
CA PRO A 116 26.01 -9.12 -13.37
C PRO A 116 24.96 -10.15 -12.91
N ASN A 117 25.38 -11.34 -12.49
CA ASN A 117 24.51 -12.42 -11.99
C ASN A 117 24.33 -12.34 -10.47
N TRP A 118 24.07 -11.15 -9.96
CA TRP A 118 24.00 -10.90 -8.52
C TRP A 118 22.88 -11.68 -7.83
N ASP A 119 21.77 -11.93 -8.54
CA ASP A 119 20.57 -12.59 -8.04
C ASP A 119 20.77 -14.09 -7.84
N GLU A 120 21.34 -14.78 -8.83
CA GLU A 120 21.73 -16.20 -8.72
C GLU A 120 22.73 -16.40 -7.59
N ILE A 121 23.75 -15.54 -7.53
CA ILE A 121 24.79 -15.61 -6.49
C ILE A 121 24.21 -15.32 -5.11
N LEU A 122 23.27 -14.38 -5.00
CA LEU A 122 22.58 -14.11 -3.74
C LEU A 122 21.73 -15.31 -3.31
N LEU A 123 21.06 -15.97 -4.24
CA LEU A 123 20.23 -17.14 -3.94
C LEU A 123 21.06 -18.32 -3.42
N LEU A 124 22.28 -18.51 -3.93
CA LEU A 124 23.22 -19.53 -3.44
C LEU A 124 23.60 -19.33 -1.97
N THR A 125 23.47 -18.11 -1.44
CA THR A 125 23.74 -17.82 -0.03
C THR A 125 22.55 -18.12 0.91
N GLU A 126 21.48 -18.73 0.38
CA GLU A 126 20.27 -19.16 1.08
C GLU A 126 19.64 -18.04 1.93
N PRO A 127 19.08 -16.97 1.32
CA PRO A 127 18.59 -15.80 2.07
C PRO A 127 17.52 -16.09 3.13
N SER A 128 16.80 -17.21 3.02
CA SER A 128 15.82 -17.67 4.00
C SER A 128 16.43 -18.11 5.33
N SER A 129 17.70 -18.53 5.36
CA SER A 129 18.39 -18.96 6.60
C SER A 129 19.13 -17.82 7.30
N TRP A 130 19.11 -16.61 6.74
CA TRP A 130 19.85 -15.49 7.29
C TRP A 130 19.30 -15.04 8.63
N THR A 131 20.21 -14.60 9.49
CA THR A 131 19.82 -13.87 10.71
C THR A 131 19.27 -12.48 10.34
N SER A 132 18.35 -11.97 11.15
CA SER A 132 17.77 -10.62 10.98
C SER A 132 18.83 -9.51 10.90
N GLN A 133 19.92 -9.65 11.65
CA GLN A 133 21.08 -8.75 11.62
C GLN A 133 21.82 -8.80 10.27
N ALA A 134 22.04 -9.99 9.71
CA ALA A 134 22.66 -10.15 8.41
C ALA A 134 21.79 -9.50 7.32
N THR A 135 20.47 -9.74 7.36
CA THR A 135 19.52 -9.12 6.44
C THR A 135 19.56 -7.58 6.53
N CYS A 136 19.67 -7.01 7.73
CA CYS A 136 19.81 -5.57 7.92
C CYS A 136 21.09 -4.99 7.30
N GLU A 137 22.21 -5.69 7.45
CA GLU A 137 23.51 -5.30 6.87
C GLU A 137 23.50 -5.44 5.34
N VAL A 138 22.96 -6.54 4.80
CA VAL A 138 22.83 -6.74 3.34
C VAL A 138 21.90 -5.69 2.74
N THR A 139 20.79 -5.37 3.41
CA THR A 139 19.88 -4.30 2.98
C THR A 139 20.59 -2.96 2.89
N ARG A 140 21.42 -2.61 3.88
CA ARG A 140 22.24 -1.39 3.85
C ARG A 140 23.18 -1.35 2.65
N LEU A 141 23.75 -2.49 2.28
CA LEU A 141 24.66 -2.61 1.15
C LEU A 141 23.92 -2.42 -0.19
N PHE A 142 22.73 -3.00 -0.37
CA PHE A 142 21.90 -2.74 -1.56
C PHE A 142 21.36 -1.31 -1.62
N LEU A 143 21.20 -0.65 -0.47
CA LEU A 143 20.84 0.76 -0.37
C LEU A 143 22.04 1.70 -0.61
N ALA A 144 23.27 1.26 -0.37
CA ALA A 144 24.47 2.04 -0.64
C ALA A 144 24.84 2.03 -2.14
N ASN A 145 24.56 0.92 -2.84
CA ASN A 145 24.80 0.76 -4.26
C ASN A 145 23.47 0.63 -5.02
N VAL A 146 22.73 1.74 -5.13
CA VAL A 146 21.35 1.74 -5.63
C VAL A 146 21.33 1.53 -7.14
N LYS A 147 21.09 0.30 -7.57
CA LYS A 147 20.63 -0.03 -8.91
C LYS A 147 19.14 -0.35 -8.83
N ALA A 148 18.30 0.58 -9.28
CA ALA A 148 16.86 0.56 -9.06
C ALA A 148 16.19 -0.82 -9.28
N THR A 149 16.49 -1.48 -10.41
CA THR A 149 15.95 -2.80 -10.73
C THR A 149 16.43 -3.88 -9.76
N GLN A 150 17.71 -3.87 -9.41
CA GLN A 150 18.30 -4.86 -8.49
C GLN A 150 17.75 -4.68 -7.08
N THR A 151 17.75 -3.45 -6.56
CA THR A 151 17.23 -3.14 -5.22
C THR A 151 15.74 -3.46 -5.12
N LYS A 152 14.94 -3.20 -6.18
CA LYS A 152 13.53 -3.61 -6.23
C LYS A 152 13.38 -5.13 -6.11
N HIS A 153 14.14 -5.92 -6.89
CA HIS A 153 14.11 -7.38 -6.80
C HIS A 153 14.58 -7.89 -5.44
N TYR A 154 15.62 -7.29 -4.87
CA TYR A 154 16.06 -7.60 -3.50
C TYR A 154 14.95 -7.35 -2.46
N PHE A 155 14.24 -6.22 -2.55
CA PHE A 155 13.12 -5.94 -1.65
C PHE A 155 12.00 -6.97 -1.78
N GLN A 156 11.65 -7.34 -3.01
CA GLN A 156 10.55 -8.25 -3.30
C GLN A 156 10.86 -9.69 -2.89
N PHE A 157 12.04 -10.21 -3.23
CA PHE A 157 12.37 -11.63 -3.06
C PHE A 157 13.14 -11.96 -1.78
N VAL A 158 13.79 -10.97 -1.15
CA VAL A 158 14.58 -11.21 0.07
C VAL A 158 13.97 -10.51 1.27
N LEU A 159 13.89 -9.18 1.23
CA LEU A 159 13.47 -8.40 2.41
C LEU A 159 12.01 -8.68 2.80
N LEU A 160 11.11 -8.69 1.81
CA LEU A 160 9.69 -8.99 2.03
C LEU A 160 9.52 -10.38 2.65
N HIS A 161 10.10 -11.42 2.05
CA HIS A 161 10.01 -12.78 2.59
C HIS A 161 10.65 -12.92 3.98
N ALA A 162 11.78 -12.26 4.24
CA ALA A 162 12.40 -12.28 5.56
C ALA A 162 11.50 -11.68 6.65
N VAL A 163 10.80 -10.58 6.34
CA VAL A 163 9.83 -9.95 7.26
C VAL A 163 8.64 -10.88 7.51
N ARG A 164 8.05 -11.47 6.47
CA ARG A 164 6.92 -12.39 6.59
C ARG A 164 7.28 -13.64 7.41
N ASN A 165 8.44 -14.24 7.13
CA ASN A 165 8.91 -15.42 7.85
C ASN A 165 9.19 -15.11 9.32
N ASN A 166 9.79 -13.96 9.62
CA ASN A 166 10.05 -13.56 11.00
C ASN A 166 8.74 -13.33 11.77
N LEU A 167 7.73 -12.74 11.14
CA LEU A 167 6.42 -12.55 11.76
C LEU A 167 5.67 -13.86 11.95
N ALA A 168 5.71 -14.77 10.98
CA ALA A 168 5.09 -16.09 11.11
C ALA A 168 5.73 -16.93 12.22
N GLN A 169 7.03 -16.76 12.46
CA GLN A 169 7.77 -17.46 13.53
C GLN A 169 7.65 -16.78 14.90
N SER A 170 7.30 -15.49 14.94
CA SER A 170 7.21 -14.72 16.17
C SER A 170 5.89 -15.01 16.88
N ALA A 171 5.95 -15.73 18.00
CA ALA A 171 4.77 -16.03 18.81
C ALA A 171 4.04 -14.78 19.35
N ASN A 172 4.76 -13.65 19.44
CA ASN A 172 4.24 -12.39 19.98
C ASN A 172 3.78 -11.41 18.88
N GLY A 173 3.85 -11.79 17.60
CA GLY A 173 3.55 -10.88 16.48
C GLY A 173 4.50 -9.69 16.35
N GLN A 174 5.65 -9.73 17.04
CA GLN A 174 6.64 -8.65 17.04
C GLN A 174 7.74 -8.93 16.02
N LEU A 175 8.11 -7.91 15.23
CA LEU A 175 9.21 -7.98 14.29
C LEU A 175 10.54 -7.76 15.01
N ASP A 176 11.57 -8.53 14.63
CA ASP A 176 12.92 -8.32 15.15
C ASP A 176 13.42 -6.88 14.90
N PRO A 177 14.04 -6.21 15.89
CA PRO A 177 14.49 -4.82 15.75
C PRO A 177 15.45 -4.58 14.58
N ALA A 178 16.23 -5.58 14.16
CA ALA A 178 17.14 -5.42 13.03
C ALA A 178 16.38 -5.31 11.70
N LEU A 179 15.35 -6.12 11.52
CA LEU A 179 14.46 -6.07 10.34
C LEU A 179 13.63 -4.80 10.35
N TYR A 180 13.12 -4.39 11.51
CA TYR A 180 12.43 -3.10 11.65
C TYR A 180 13.31 -1.92 11.22
N ASN A 181 14.58 -1.91 11.67
CA ASN A 181 15.56 -0.92 11.25
C ASN A 181 15.90 -1.02 9.76
N ALA A 182 15.91 -2.22 9.18
CA ALA A 182 16.11 -2.42 7.75
C ALA A 182 14.97 -1.81 6.94
N LEU A 183 13.71 -2.01 7.35
CA LEU A 183 12.53 -1.39 6.74
C LEU A 183 12.57 0.13 6.84
N LYS A 184 12.87 0.69 8.02
CA LYS A 184 13.01 2.14 8.20
C LYS A 184 14.08 2.74 7.29
N LYS A 185 15.25 2.10 7.19
CA LYS A 185 16.33 2.55 6.29
C LYS A 185 15.95 2.43 4.82
N ALA A 186 15.28 1.34 4.43
CA ALA A 186 14.82 1.13 3.06
C ALA A 186 13.85 2.21 2.60
N LEU A 187 12.85 2.52 3.44
CA LEU A 187 11.88 3.57 3.18
C LEU A 187 12.51 4.97 3.15
N ALA A 188 13.40 5.27 4.11
CA ALA A 188 14.04 6.58 4.20
C ALA A 188 14.98 6.88 3.03
N CYS A 189 15.70 5.88 2.54
CA CYS A 189 16.68 6.05 1.47
C CYS A 189 16.03 6.10 0.08
N ASN A 190 15.09 5.19 -0.21
CA ASN A 190 14.46 5.10 -1.53
C ASN A 190 12.96 4.72 -1.43
N PRO A 191 12.07 5.69 -1.12
CA PRO A 191 10.66 5.41 -0.89
C PRO A 191 9.94 4.84 -2.13
N ALA A 192 10.32 5.28 -3.34
CA ALA A 192 9.73 4.77 -4.59
C ALA A 192 9.98 3.27 -4.79
N LEU A 193 11.19 2.80 -4.48
CA LEU A 193 11.56 1.39 -4.60
C LEU A 193 10.94 0.56 -3.48
N PHE A 194 10.90 1.10 -2.26
CA PHE A 194 10.21 0.46 -1.14
C PHE A 194 8.74 0.19 -1.48
N MET A 195 8.06 1.16 -2.08
CA MET A 195 6.66 0.98 -2.45
C MET A 195 6.47 -0.07 -3.55
N LYS A 196 7.25 0.02 -4.63
CA LYS A 196 7.13 -0.92 -5.77
C LYS A 196 7.62 -2.33 -5.46
N GLY A 197 8.63 -2.46 -4.59
CA GLY A 197 9.27 -3.73 -4.27
C GLY A 197 8.72 -4.42 -3.02
N LEU A 198 8.10 -3.68 -2.10
CA LEU A 198 7.64 -4.22 -0.82
C LEU A 198 6.15 -3.95 -0.58
N LEU A 199 5.71 -2.68 -0.59
CA LEU A 199 4.34 -2.31 -0.22
C LEU A 199 3.30 -2.86 -1.20
N PHE A 200 3.48 -2.61 -2.51
CA PHE A 200 2.51 -3.02 -3.52
C PHE A 200 2.45 -4.54 -3.71
N PRO A 201 3.57 -5.27 -3.83
CA PRO A 201 3.52 -6.73 -3.92
C PRO A 201 2.84 -7.38 -2.71
N LEU A 202 3.03 -6.83 -1.50
CA LEU A 202 2.34 -7.30 -0.30
C LEU A 202 0.81 -7.11 -0.42
N CYS A 203 0.37 -5.92 -0.83
CA CYS A 203 -1.06 -5.59 -0.96
C CYS A 203 -1.73 -6.37 -2.10
N GLU A 204 -1.08 -6.45 -3.26
CA GLU A 204 -1.59 -7.14 -4.45
C GLU A 204 -1.66 -8.66 -4.28
N SER A 205 -0.83 -9.23 -3.40
CA SER A 205 -0.87 -10.67 -3.10
C SER A 205 -2.15 -11.10 -2.37
N ASN A 206 -2.92 -10.17 -1.79
CA ASN A 206 -4.08 -10.45 -0.93
C ASN A 206 -3.82 -11.41 0.25
N THR A 207 -2.56 -11.67 0.58
CA THR A 207 -2.13 -12.51 1.73
C THR A 207 -1.60 -11.68 2.90
N CYS A 208 -1.78 -10.36 2.83
CA CYS A 208 -1.32 -9.42 3.85
C CYS A 208 -2.11 -9.61 5.15
N THR A 209 -1.41 -9.87 6.25
CA THR A 209 -2.01 -9.97 7.59
C THR A 209 -2.10 -8.60 8.25
N VAL A 210 -2.96 -8.48 9.27
CA VAL A 210 -3.10 -7.22 10.02
C VAL A 210 -1.83 -6.90 10.80
N ALA A 211 -1.14 -7.89 11.35
CA ALA A 211 0.15 -7.70 12.02
C ALA A 211 1.21 -7.11 11.05
N GLU A 212 1.33 -7.65 9.84
CA GLU A 212 2.21 -7.11 8.79
C GLU A 212 1.85 -5.65 8.46
N ALA A 213 0.55 -5.36 8.31
CA ALA A 213 0.06 -4.03 8.01
C ALA A 213 0.32 -3.03 9.14
N CYS A 214 0.10 -3.40 10.40
CA CYS A 214 0.36 -2.55 11.56
C CYS A 214 1.84 -2.18 11.70
N ILE A 215 2.74 -3.13 11.44
CA ILE A 215 4.19 -2.86 11.49
C ILE A 215 4.60 -1.92 10.37
N LEU A 216 4.12 -2.17 9.15
CA LEU A 216 4.39 -1.28 8.02
C LEU A 216 3.79 0.11 8.22
N ALA A 217 2.58 0.19 8.77
CA ALA A 217 1.92 1.43 9.15
C ALA A 217 2.77 2.23 10.16
N ASN A 218 3.33 1.58 11.18
CA ASN A 218 4.22 2.24 12.13
C ASN A 218 5.50 2.76 11.44
N VAL A 219 6.13 1.95 10.59
CA VAL A 219 7.32 2.37 9.81
C VAL A 219 7.00 3.58 8.91
N LEU A 220 5.88 3.54 8.19
CA LEU A 220 5.40 4.63 7.33
C LEU A 220 5.06 5.88 8.14
N GLY A 221 4.49 5.71 9.34
CA GLY A 221 4.17 6.75 10.30
C GLY A 221 5.40 7.49 10.85
N GLN A 222 6.52 6.79 11.03
CA GLN A 222 7.76 7.37 11.58
C GLN A 222 8.65 8.05 10.53
N VAL A 223 8.62 7.58 9.28
CA VAL A 223 9.52 8.08 8.23
C VAL A 223 8.83 9.18 7.40
N LYS A 224 9.60 10.17 6.95
CA LYS A 224 9.11 11.20 6.01
C LYS A 224 9.02 10.61 4.61
N ILE A 225 7.85 10.71 3.99
CA ILE A 225 7.57 10.17 2.65
C ILE A 225 7.29 11.35 1.71
N PRO A 226 7.98 11.47 0.56
CA PRO A 226 7.70 12.53 -0.41
C PRO A 226 6.27 12.46 -0.95
N ALA A 227 5.67 13.63 -1.21
CA ALA A 227 4.27 13.76 -1.66
C ALA A 227 3.96 12.93 -2.92
N LEU A 228 4.88 12.88 -3.90
CA LEU A 228 4.71 12.08 -5.13
C LEU A 228 4.51 10.59 -4.84
N GLN A 229 5.27 10.06 -3.89
CA GLN A 229 5.20 8.65 -3.53
C GLN A 229 3.94 8.39 -2.71
N SER A 230 3.60 9.24 -1.75
CA SER A 230 2.33 9.16 -1.02
C SER A 230 1.10 9.18 -1.94
N ALA A 231 1.08 10.06 -2.94
CA ALA A 231 0.02 10.15 -3.94
C ALA A 231 -0.10 8.86 -4.76
N THR A 232 1.02 8.31 -5.21
CA THR A 232 1.07 7.04 -5.94
C THR A 232 0.60 5.87 -5.06
N ALA A 233 0.94 5.90 -3.77
CA ALA A 233 0.55 4.88 -2.80
C ALA A 233 -0.97 4.83 -2.66
N LEU A 234 -1.56 5.99 -2.37
CA LEU A 234 -2.99 6.14 -2.16
C LEU A 234 -3.77 5.74 -3.40
N LEU A 235 -3.31 6.15 -4.59
CA LEU A 235 -3.94 5.75 -5.84
C LEU A 235 -3.95 4.22 -5.98
N ARG A 236 -2.78 3.58 -5.80
CA ARG A 236 -2.69 2.12 -5.99
C ARG A 236 -3.47 1.33 -4.94
N LEU A 237 -3.44 1.78 -3.68
CA LEU A 237 -4.19 1.17 -2.57
C LEU A 237 -5.71 1.34 -2.76
N SER A 238 -6.15 2.48 -3.29
CA SER A 238 -7.57 2.74 -3.57
C SER A 238 -8.15 1.86 -4.68
N GLU A 239 -7.30 1.33 -5.56
CA GLU A 239 -7.68 0.38 -6.61
C GLU A 239 -7.77 -1.07 -6.11
N GLN A 240 -7.12 -1.41 -4.98
CA GLN A 240 -7.16 -2.76 -4.41
C GLN A 240 -8.48 -3.04 -3.68
N LEU A 241 -8.78 -4.33 -3.49
CA LEU A 241 -9.92 -4.78 -2.70
C LEU A 241 -9.89 -4.20 -1.28
N PHE A 242 -11.07 -3.97 -0.71
CA PHE A 242 -11.15 -3.50 0.67
C PHE A 242 -10.83 -4.63 1.63
N THR A 243 -9.74 -4.46 2.38
CA THR A 243 -9.39 -5.32 3.49
C THR A 243 -8.92 -4.45 4.66
N LEU A 244 -9.00 -4.97 5.88
CA LEU A 244 -8.52 -4.27 7.07
C LEU A 244 -7.05 -3.80 6.95
N PRO A 245 -6.11 -4.63 6.44
CA PRO A 245 -4.74 -4.20 6.12
C PRO A 245 -4.66 -2.95 5.24
N ILE A 246 -5.44 -2.90 4.15
CA ILE A 246 -5.45 -1.75 3.24
C ILE A 246 -6.00 -0.51 3.95
N CYS A 247 -7.04 -0.66 4.77
CA CYS A 247 -7.60 0.44 5.54
C CYS A 247 -6.56 1.07 6.50
N ILE A 248 -5.79 0.22 7.19
CA ILE A 248 -4.71 0.67 8.09
C ILE A 248 -3.64 1.43 7.32
N LEU A 249 -3.20 0.91 6.16
CA LEU A 249 -2.18 1.56 5.34
C LEU A 249 -2.66 2.89 4.75
N VAL A 250 -3.87 2.94 4.22
CA VAL A 250 -4.47 4.18 3.67
C VAL A 250 -4.59 5.25 4.76
N GLN A 251 -5.03 4.87 5.96
CA GLN A 251 -5.13 5.81 7.09
C GLN A 251 -3.80 6.47 7.40
N VAL A 252 -2.69 5.73 7.44
CA VAL A 252 -1.37 6.31 7.70
C VAL A 252 -0.97 7.32 6.63
N PHE A 253 -1.24 7.04 5.35
CA PHE A 253 -0.94 8.00 4.28
C PHE A 253 -1.79 9.27 4.37
N VAL A 254 -3.06 9.15 4.71
CA VAL A 254 -3.97 10.30 4.90
C VAL A 254 -3.58 11.12 6.13
N GLN A 255 -3.18 10.46 7.23
CA GLN A 255 -2.67 11.12 8.44
C GLN A 255 -1.44 12.00 8.19
N LYS A 256 -0.63 11.70 7.18
CA LYS A 256 0.55 12.50 6.81
C LYS A 256 0.22 13.84 6.15
N ARG A 257 -1.05 14.09 5.79
CA ARG A 257 -1.56 15.35 5.21
C ARG A 257 -0.66 15.92 4.10
N GLN A 258 -0.19 15.06 3.20
CA GLN A 258 0.64 15.49 2.07
C GLN A 258 -0.24 16.15 1.01
N ALA A 259 0.30 17.09 0.24
CA ALA A 259 -0.41 17.64 -0.92
C ALA A 259 -0.70 16.53 -1.94
N LEU A 260 -1.98 16.39 -2.34
CA LEU A 260 -2.43 15.35 -3.25
C LEU A 260 -2.86 15.95 -4.60
N PRO A 261 -2.52 15.32 -5.73
CA PRO A 261 -3.10 15.70 -7.02
C PRO A 261 -4.61 15.47 -7.04
N TYR A 262 -5.36 16.32 -7.75
CA TYR A 262 -6.83 16.23 -7.85
C TYR A 262 -7.33 14.83 -8.27
N ARG A 263 -6.62 14.16 -9.17
CA ARG A 263 -6.94 12.77 -9.58
C ARG A 263 -6.94 11.79 -8.40
N VAL A 264 -6.03 11.97 -7.44
CA VAL A 264 -5.93 11.10 -6.26
C VAL A 264 -7.07 11.39 -5.30
N VAL A 265 -7.39 12.67 -5.07
CA VAL A 265 -8.54 13.11 -4.26
C VAL A 265 -9.85 12.54 -4.83
N ASP A 266 -10.00 12.61 -6.16
CA ASP A 266 -11.16 12.07 -6.87
C ASP A 266 -11.28 10.55 -6.74
N THR A 267 -10.16 9.84 -6.96
CA THR A 267 -10.14 8.38 -6.83
C THR A 267 -10.41 7.94 -5.40
N LEU A 268 -9.85 8.63 -4.39
CA LEU A 268 -10.13 8.35 -2.99
C LEU A 268 -11.60 8.58 -2.65
N THR A 269 -12.17 9.71 -3.08
CA THR A 269 -13.58 10.04 -2.85
C THR A 269 -14.49 8.97 -3.45
N PHE A 270 -14.39 8.73 -4.76
CA PHE A 270 -15.35 7.90 -5.45
C PHE A 270 -15.06 6.40 -5.34
N LYS A 271 -13.80 5.96 -5.53
CA LYS A 271 -13.48 4.52 -5.55
C LYS A 271 -13.19 3.94 -4.16
N TYR A 272 -12.54 4.71 -3.28
CA TYR A 272 -12.21 4.21 -1.95
C TYR A 272 -13.35 4.44 -0.94
N PHE A 273 -13.91 5.65 -0.85
CA PHE A 273 -14.97 5.94 0.10
C PHE A 273 -16.36 5.58 -0.46
N CYS A 274 -16.79 6.13 -1.59
CA CYS A 274 -18.18 5.97 -2.09
C CYS A 274 -18.52 4.59 -2.64
N GLN A 275 -17.67 3.99 -3.49
CA GLN A 275 -17.98 2.72 -4.16
C GLN A 275 -18.13 1.54 -3.19
N ARG A 276 -17.64 1.67 -1.95
CA ARG A 276 -17.55 0.58 -0.98
C ARG A 276 -18.73 0.54 0.00
N GLU A 277 -19.72 1.41 -0.21
CA GLU A 277 -20.98 1.50 0.55
C GLU A 277 -21.81 0.21 0.48
N GLY A 278 -21.80 -0.49 -0.67
CA GLY A 278 -22.65 -1.67 -0.89
C GLY A 278 -22.13 -2.99 -0.33
N SER A 279 -20.83 -3.11 -0.03
CA SER A 279 -20.18 -4.40 0.22
C SER A 279 -19.92 -4.73 1.69
N LEU A 280 -20.01 -3.76 2.61
CA LEU A 280 -19.65 -3.96 4.02
C LEU A 280 -20.72 -3.38 4.94
N GLN A 281 -21.49 -4.27 5.58
CA GLN A 281 -22.50 -3.85 6.57
C GLN A 281 -21.86 -3.13 7.78
N GLN A 282 -20.57 -3.31 8.08
CA GLN A 282 -19.90 -2.59 9.16
C GLN A 282 -18.48 -2.19 8.73
N LEU A 283 -18.25 -0.89 8.60
CA LEU A 283 -16.91 -0.34 8.30
C LEU A 283 -16.11 -0.19 9.60
N PRO A 284 -14.79 -0.48 9.60
CA PRO A 284 -13.94 -0.28 10.77
C PRO A 284 -13.87 1.17 11.22
N ILE A 285 -13.65 1.43 12.52
CA ILE A 285 -13.47 2.80 13.05
C ILE A 285 -12.35 3.58 12.35
N MET A 286 -11.28 2.86 11.98
CA MET A 286 -10.13 3.34 11.21
C MET A 286 -10.55 3.99 9.89
N TRP A 287 -11.60 3.46 9.25
CA TRP A 287 -12.14 4.02 8.02
C TRP A 287 -12.78 5.39 8.28
N TYR A 288 -13.61 5.52 9.31
CA TYR A 288 -14.23 6.79 9.69
C TYR A 288 -13.19 7.83 10.10
N GLN A 289 -12.18 7.43 10.85
CA GLN A 289 -11.06 8.31 11.21
C GLN A 289 -10.30 8.77 9.96
N SER A 290 -10.04 7.88 9.00
CA SER A 290 -9.39 8.25 7.74
C SER A 290 -10.22 9.23 6.93
N LEU A 291 -11.55 9.06 6.88
CA LEU A 291 -12.46 9.97 6.19
C LEU A 291 -12.54 11.34 6.88
N LEU A 292 -12.55 11.38 8.21
CA LEU A 292 -12.51 12.62 8.97
C LEU A 292 -11.24 13.41 8.66
N ILE A 293 -10.07 12.76 8.69
CA ILE A 293 -8.80 13.44 8.39
C ILE A 293 -8.77 13.90 6.93
N PHE A 294 -9.29 13.09 6.02
CA PHE A 294 -9.38 13.43 4.60
C PHE A 294 -10.24 14.68 4.38
N THR A 295 -11.45 14.71 4.94
CA THR A 295 -12.35 15.87 4.82
C THR A 295 -11.81 17.12 5.52
N GLN A 296 -11.12 16.99 6.66
CA GLN A 296 -10.49 18.12 7.32
C GLN A 296 -9.31 18.70 6.55
N SER A 297 -8.51 17.85 5.89
CA SER A 297 -7.24 18.26 5.29
C SER A 297 -7.39 18.68 3.83
N TYR A 298 -8.34 18.10 3.09
CA TYR A 298 -8.51 18.28 1.66
C TYR A 298 -9.84 18.96 1.28
N SER A 299 -10.60 19.48 2.25
CA SER A 299 -11.88 20.16 1.98
C SER A 299 -11.76 21.36 1.05
N ILE A 300 -10.65 22.08 1.12
CA ILE A 300 -10.38 23.26 0.27
C ILE A 300 -10.15 22.83 -1.18
N ASP A 301 -9.45 21.71 -1.39
CA ASP A 301 -9.08 21.21 -2.72
C ASP A 301 -10.17 20.33 -3.37
N MET A 302 -11.32 20.15 -2.72
CA MET A 302 -12.41 19.29 -3.21
C MET A 302 -13.47 20.06 -4.01
N VAL A 303 -13.94 19.45 -5.09
CA VAL A 303 -15.04 19.96 -5.92
C VAL A 303 -16.37 19.82 -5.18
N PRO A 304 -17.36 20.73 -5.37
CA PRO A 304 -18.67 20.62 -4.72
C PRO A 304 -19.37 19.25 -4.91
N THR A 305 -19.25 18.65 -6.10
CA THR A 305 -19.78 17.30 -6.38
C THR A 305 -19.17 16.22 -5.49
N GLN A 306 -17.86 16.31 -5.20
CA GLN A 306 -17.17 15.38 -4.30
C GLN A 306 -17.66 15.56 -2.86
N LYS A 307 -17.80 16.82 -2.40
CA LYS A 307 -18.32 17.13 -1.05
C LYS A 307 -19.75 16.62 -0.87
N GLN A 308 -20.61 16.81 -1.85
CA GLN A 308 -21.99 16.32 -1.84
C GLN A 308 -22.05 14.79 -1.82
N ALA A 309 -21.20 14.10 -2.59
CA ALA A 309 -21.12 12.65 -2.60
C ALA A 309 -20.71 12.08 -1.23
N LEU A 310 -19.72 12.70 -0.56
CA LEU A 310 -19.31 12.30 0.79
C LEU A 310 -20.39 12.57 1.84
N LEU A 311 -21.12 13.68 1.71
CA LEU A 311 -22.25 14.01 2.60
C LEU A 311 -23.38 12.98 2.44
N ALA A 312 -23.75 12.67 1.20
CA ALA A 312 -24.76 11.66 0.90
C ALA A 312 -24.36 10.29 1.45
N LEU A 313 -23.08 9.93 1.36
CA LEU A 313 -22.56 8.69 1.93
C LEU A 313 -22.71 8.65 3.45
N ILE A 314 -22.32 9.71 4.17
CA ILE A 314 -22.35 9.72 5.63
C ILE A 314 -23.78 9.66 6.16
N GLN A 315 -24.72 10.30 5.48
CA GLN A 315 -26.14 10.26 5.83
C GLN A 315 -26.75 8.86 5.68
N ARG A 316 -26.22 8.03 4.78
CA ARG A 316 -26.69 6.65 4.59
C ARG A 316 -26.02 5.66 5.55
N MET A 317 -24.79 5.93 5.99
CA MET A 317 -23.94 5.01 6.75
C MET A 317 -24.03 5.18 8.29
N THR A 318 -25.05 5.84 8.82
CA THR A 318 -25.17 6.20 10.26
C THR A 318 -25.21 4.97 11.19
N ARG A 319 -24.01 4.51 11.60
CA ARG A 319 -23.78 3.43 12.58
C ARG A 319 -22.84 3.84 13.73
N ASN A 320 -22.09 4.95 13.60
CA ASN A 320 -21.15 5.47 14.60
C ASN A 320 -21.46 6.94 14.89
N ASP A 321 -22.31 7.22 15.88
CA ASP A 321 -22.96 8.53 16.03
C ASP A 321 -21.97 9.70 16.20
N GLU A 322 -20.96 9.59 17.06
CA GLU A 322 -20.09 10.75 17.36
C GLU A 322 -19.20 11.17 16.19
N LEU A 323 -18.50 10.21 15.56
CA LEU A 323 -17.60 10.50 14.43
C LEU A 323 -18.40 10.88 13.18
N SER A 324 -19.55 10.24 12.94
CA SER A 324 -20.38 10.55 11.77
C SER A 324 -20.93 11.97 11.85
N ILE A 325 -21.40 12.40 13.02
CA ILE A 325 -21.86 13.79 13.26
C ILE A 325 -20.72 14.78 13.02
N LEU A 326 -19.51 14.48 13.50
CA LEU A 326 -18.36 15.35 13.31
C LEU A 326 -17.98 15.48 11.82
N ILE A 327 -17.93 14.36 11.10
CA ILE A 327 -17.65 14.35 9.65
C ILE A 327 -18.71 15.14 8.90
N GLU A 328 -20.00 14.92 9.19
CA GLU A 328 -21.10 15.64 8.55
C GLU A 328 -20.98 17.16 8.79
N LYS A 329 -20.68 17.57 10.04
CA LYS A 329 -20.46 18.97 10.38
C LYS A 329 -19.29 19.58 9.61
N THR A 330 -18.16 18.86 9.52
CA THR A 330 -16.99 19.31 8.76
C THR A 330 -17.29 19.46 7.28
N ILE A 331 -18.01 18.52 6.66
CA ILE A 331 -18.37 18.61 5.24
C ILE A 331 -19.35 19.76 4.99
N LYS A 332 -20.38 19.93 5.83
CA LYS A 332 -21.33 21.06 5.71
C LYS A 332 -20.65 22.41 5.83
N ALA A 333 -19.71 22.55 6.76
CA ALA A 333 -18.91 23.77 6.89
C ALA A 333 -18.06 24.04 5.63
N ALA A 334 -17.46 22.98 5.07
CA ALA A 334 -16.66 23.07 3.85
C ALA A 334 -17.49 23.41 2.59
N ILE A 335 -18.77 23.04 2.55
CA ILE A 335 -19.68 23.42 1.46
C ILE A 335 -20.00 24.91 1.58
N LYS A 336 -20.43 25.36 2.77
CA LYS A 336 -20.76 26.78 3.02
C LYS A 336 -19.60 27.73 2.70
N SER A 337 -18.36 27.32 2.99
CA SER A 337 -17.17 28.12 2.66
C SER A 337 -16.99 28.30 1.15
N SER A 338 -17.26 27.27 0.35
CA SER A 338 -17.12 27.36 -1.12
C SER A 338 -18.23 28.19 -1.75
N ASP A 339 -19.44 28.17 -1.18
CA ASP A 339 -20.55 29.00 -1.68
C ASP A 339 -20.29 30.50 -1.45
N GLN A 340 -19.64 30.86 -0.33
CA GLN A 340 -19.28 32.25 -0.02
C GLN A 340 -18.18 32.84 -0.92
N GLU A 341 -17.26 32.00 -1.42
CA GLU A 341 -16.22 32.43 -2.37
C GLU A 341 -16.83 32.74 -3.75
N LEU A 342 -17.79 31.93 -4.19
CA LEU A 342 -18.48 32.14 -5.49
C LEU A 342 -19.37 33.39 -5.49
N GLU A 343 -20.04 33.71 -4.38
CA GLU A 343 -20.86 34.92 -4.27
C GLU A 343 -20.01 36.21 -4.22
N ALA A 344 -18.74 36.13 -3.83
CA ALA A 344 -17.85 37.30 -3.81
C ALA A 344 -17.31 37.66 -5.20
N ASP A 345 -17.00 36.66 -6.05
CA ASP A 345 -16.47 36.86 -7.40
C ASP A 345 -17.51 37.47 -8.37
N ASP A 346 -18.80 37.15 -8.21
CA ASP A 346 -19.88 37.71 -9.06
C ASP A 346 -20.22 39.18 -8.74
N SER A 347 -19.63 39.77 -7.69
CA SER A 347 -19.93 41.14 -7.24
C SER A 347 -18.98 42.22 -7.75
N ASP A 348 -17.89 41.86 -8.43
CA ASP A 348 -16.84 42.81 -8.89
C ASP A 348 -16.92 43.16 -10.40
N ASP A 349 -17.89 42.61 -11.14
CA ASP A 349 -18.03 42.81 -12.60
C ASP A 349 -19.07 43.89 -12.98
N THR A 350 -19.32 44.89 -12.12
CA THR A 350 -20.00 46.13 -12.56
C THR A 350 -19.03 47.02 -13.32
N VAL A 351 -18.89 46.75 -14.62
CA VAL A 351 -18.27 47.65 -15.60
C VAL A 351 -18.95 49.01 -15.54
N ALA A 352 -18.27 50.01 -14.97
CA ALA A 352 -18.68 51.40 -15.06
C ALA A 352 -18.52 51.86 -16.52
N CYS A 353 -19.60 51.81 -17.28
CA CYS A 353 -19.70 52.54 -18.54
C CYS A 353 -19.65 54.03 -18.22
N ASN A 354 -18.52 54.69 -18.51
CA ASN A 354 -18.43 56.14 -18.47
C ASN A 354 -19.35 56.71 -19.56
N GLU A 355 -20.40 57.42 -19.14
CA GLU A 355 -21.21 58.25 -20.02
C GLU A 355 -20.39 59.49 -20.42
N ASP A 356 -20.12 59.62 -21.73
CA ASP A 356 -19.56 60.83 -22.33
C ASP A 356 -20.50 62.02 -22.05
N THR A 357 -19.97 63.05 -21.39
CA THR A 357 -20.64 64.32 -21.18
C THR A 357 -20.15 65.31 -22.24
N ASP A 358 -20.86 65.35 -23.36
CA ASP A 358 -20.83 66.50 -24.27
C ASP A 358 -21.66 67.63 -23.63
N SER A 359 -21.01 68.73 -23.27
CA SER A 359 -21.69 69.99 -22.98
C SER A 359 -21.00 71.15 -23.68
N GLU A 360 -21.67 71.64 -24.72
CA GLU A 360 -21.47 72.90 -25.41
C GLU A 360 -21.50 74.08 -24.41
N HIS A 361 -20.56 75.02 -24.55
CA HIS A 361 -20.78 76.40 -24.10
C HIS A 361 -20.21 77.39 -25.10
N ASP A 362 -21.13 78.16 -25.68
CA ASP A 362 -20.94 79.25 -26.63
C ASP A 362 -20.28 80.50 -26.02
N ALA A 363 -19.55 81.20 -26.91
CA ALA A 363 -19.36 82.65 -27.07
C ALA A 363 -19.29 83.58 -25.84
N ASP A 364 -18.27 84.44 -25.75
CA ASP A 364 -18.23 85.76 -26.43
C ASP A 364 -17.08 86.65 -25.90
N GLY A 365 -16.55 87.53 -26.76
CA GLY A 365 -16.16 88.90 -26.36
C GLY A 365 -14.73 89.26 -25.90
N MET A 366 -14.01 89.93 -26.81
CA MET A 366 -13.25 91.19 -26.61
C MET A 366 -11.82 91.24 -26.00
N LEU A 367 -10.90 91.59 -26.90
CA LEU A 367 -9.95 92.73 -26.91
C LEU A 367 -8.71 92.80 -25.99
N ILE A 368 -7.56 93.02 -26.68
CA ILE A 368 -6.46 93.99 -26.43
C ILE A 368 -5.62 93.74 -25.15
N ASP A 369 -4.29 93.71 -25.15
CA ASP A 369 -3.20 94.23 -26.01
C ASP A 369 -2.12 93.16 -26.26
#